data_AF-A0A0C9TDV1-F1
#
_entry.id   AF-A0A0C9TDV1-F1
#
_cell.length_a   1.000
_cell.length_b   1.000
_cell.length_c   1.000
_cell.angle_alpha   90.00
_cell.angle_beta   90.00
_cell.angle_gamma   90.00
#
_symmetry.space_group_name_H-M   'P 1'
#
loop_
_entity.id
_entity.type
_entity.pdbx_description
1 polymer ?
#
loop_
_entity_poly.entity_id
_entity_poly.type
_entity_poly.pdbx_seq_one_letter_code
_entity_poly.pdbx_strand_id
1 'polypeptide(L)' 'DDNARRNLQILTRDLLYVLELLHATSAGDFGRVEDILGDLAMVFRGAGSNNYCAEILHFIFNLKRVWTPEFA' A
#
# COMPACT_ATOMS: atom_id res chain seq x y z
N ASP A 1 29.18 -3.62 -6.69
CA ASP A 1 27.79 -3.61 -6.21
C ASP A 1 26.88 -3.61 -7.43
N ASP A 2 25.97 -4.57 -7.55
CA ASP A 2 25.16 -4.75 -8.76
C ASP A 2 23.83 -4.00 -8.62
N ASN A 3 23.80 -2.77 -9.15
CA ASN A 3 22.63 -1.90 -9.14
C ASN A 3 21.41 -2.53 -9.82
N ALA A 4 21.62 -3.35 -10.87
CA ALA A 4 20.53 -4.01 -11.57
C ALA A 4 19.85 -5.03 -10.66
N ARG A 5 20.63 -5.86 -9.96
CA ARG A 5 20.11 -6.81 -8.96
C ARG A 5 19.33 -6.10 -7.85
N ARG A 6 19.87 -5.00 -7.31
CA ARG A 6 19.20 -4.22 -6.25
C ARG A 6 17.88 -3.64 -6.73
N ASN A 7 17.85 -3.06 -7.92
CA ASN A 7 16.63 -2.49 -8.49
C ASN A 7 15.58 -3.57 -8.76
N LEU A 8 15.99 -4.76 -9.22
CA LEU A 8 15.09 -5.89 -9.45
C LEU A 8 14.49 -6.42 -8.13
N GLN A 9 15.24 -6.43 -7.04
CA GLN A 9 14.72 -6.78 -5.71
C GLN A 9 13.66 -5.78 -5.23
N ILE A 10 13.92 -4.48 -5.39
CA ILE A 10 12.95 -3.42 -5.02
C ILE A 10 11.68 -3.55 -5.87
N LEU A 11 11.82 -3.69 -7.19
CA LEU A 11 10.70 -3.88 -8.10
C LEU A 11 9.88 -5.12 -7.72
N THR A 12 10.54 -6.25 -7.44
CA THR A 12 9.86 -7.49 -7.07
C THR A 12 9.07 -7.32 -5.78
N ARG A 13 9.64 -6.67 -4.77
CA ARG A 13 8.93 -6.34 -3.52
C ARG A 13 7.69 -5.49 -3.80
N ASP A 14 7.83 -4.43 -4.60
CA ASP A 14 6.74 -3.50 -4.88
C ASP A 14 5.60 -4.19 -5.67
N LEU A 15 5.94 -5.07 -6.61
CA LEU A 15 4.96 -5.90 -7.32
C LEU A 15 4.23 -6.89 -6.41
N LEU A 16 4.91 -7.46 -5.40
CA LEU A 16 4.26 -8.34 -4.43
C LEU A 16 3.22 -7.59 -3.59
N TYR A 17 3.48 -6.34 -3.20
CA TYR A 17 2.49 -5.50 -2.52
C TYR A 17 1.26 -5.22 -3.40
N VAL A 18 1.46 -4.96 -4.69
CA VAL A 18 0.35 -4.78 -5.64
C VAL A 18 -0.47 -6.06 -5.81
N LEU A 19 0.19 -7.22 -5.92
CA LEU A 19 -0.49 -8.52 -6.01
C LEU A 19 -1.32 -8.81 -4.76
N GLU A 20 -0.77 -8.51 -3.58
CA GLU A 20 -1.49 -8.66 -2.31
C GLU A 20 -2.74 -7.78 -2.26
N LEU A 21 -2.62 -6.50 -2.66
CA LEU A 21 -3.78 -5.60 -2.75
C LEU A 21 -4.87 -6.17 -3.67
N LEU A 22 -4.50 -6.67 -4.86
CA LEU A 22 -5.44 -7.24 -5.80
C LEU A 22 -6.13 -8.48 -5.23
N HIS A 23 -5.38 -9.38 -4.61
CA HIS A 23 -5.92 -10.58 -3.99
C HIS A 23 -6.84 -10.25 -2.81
N ALA A 24 -6.42 -9.39 -1.88
CA ALA A 24 -7.21 -8.98 -0.73
C ALA A 24 -8.52 -8.30 -1.17
N THR A 25 -8.45 -7.40 -2.16
CA THR A 25 -9.63 -6.75 -2.74
C THR A 25 -10.57 -7.77 -3.38
N SER A 26 -10.05 -8.73 -4.16
CA SER A 26 -10.87 -9.76 -4.81
C SER A 26 -11.54 -10.71 -3.82
N ALA A 27 -10.90 -10.97 -2.68
CA ALA A 27 -11.43 -11.80 -1.60
C ALA A 27 -12.42 -11.05 -0.70
N GLY A 28 -12.54 -9.72 -0.84
CA GLY A 28 -13.31 -8.88 0.09
C GLY A 28 -12.70 -8.80 1.49
N ASP A 29 -11.43 -9.16 1.65
CA ASP A 29 -10.73 -9.12 2.95
C ASP A 29 -10.16 -7.72 3.18
N PHE A 30 -10.98 -6.86 3.78
CA PHE A 30 -10.61 -5.48 4.00
C PHE A 30 -9.52 -5.31 5.07
N GLY A 31 -9.37 -6.26 5.99
CA GLY A 31 -8.29 -6.23 6.98
C GLY A 31 -6.92 -6.28 6.29
N ARG A 32 -6.76 -7.21 5.35
CA ARG A 32 -5.55 -7.31 4.51
C ARG A 32 -5.34 -6.11 3.60
N VAL A 33 -6.43 -5.51 3.11
CA VAL A 33 -6.34 -4.26 2.35
C VAL A 33 -5.77 -3.15 3.24
N GLU A 34 -6.28 -2.97 4.46
CA GLU A 34 -5.77 -1.95 5.37
C GLU A 34 -4.28 -2.15 5.69
N ASP A 35 -3.87 -3.39 5.98
CA ASP A 35 -2.49 -3.73 6.33
C ASP A 35 -1.48 -3.29 5.26
N ILE A 36 -1.83 -3.37 3.97
CA ILE A 36 -0.90 -3.09 2.86
C ILE A 36 -0.84 -1.61 2.44
N LEU A 37 -1.81 -0.78 2.84
CA LEU A 37 -1.88 0.63 2.38
C LEU A 37 -0.65 1.44 2.78
N GLY A 38 -0.10 1.20 3.98
CA GLY A 38 1.10 1.92 4.45
C GLY A 38 2.31 1.67 3.56
N ASP A 39 2.54 0.41 3.17
CA ASP A 39 3.61 0.03 2.27
C ASP A 39 3.44 0.64 0.88
N LEU A 40 2.22 0.64 0.35
CA LEU A 40 1.92 1.29 -0.93
C LEU A 40 2.18 2.79 -0.91
N ALA A 41 1.83 3.49 0.17
CA ALA A 41 2.15 4.92 0.33
C ALA A 41 3.65 5.18 0.26
N MET A 42 4.47 4.30 0.85
CA MET A 42 5.94 4.40 0.79
C MET A 42 6.49 4.11 -0.60
N VAL A 43 5.94 3.13 -1.32
CA VAL A 43 6.31 2.83 -2.71
C VAL A 43 6.08 4.05 -3.59
N PHE A 44 4.88 4.64 -3.54
CA PHE A 44 4.57 5.83 -4.34
C PHE A 44 5.40 7.04 -3.96
N ARG A 45 5.69 7.24 -2.66
CA ARG A 45 6.60 8.31 -2.21
C ARG A 45 8.02 8.12 -2.76
N GLY A 46 8.55 6.90 -2.70
CA GLY A 46 9.88 6.56 -3.20
C GLY A 46 10.01 6.72 -4.71
N ALA A 47 8.93 6.46 -5.45
CA ALA A 47 8.86 6.64 -6.91
C ALA A 47 8.59 8.08 -7.36
N GLY A 48 8.47 9.05 -6.43
CA GLY A 48 8.14 10.45 -6.75
C GLY A 48 6.66 10.69 -7.10
N SER A 49 5.81 9.67 -6.95
CA SER A 49 4.36 9.67 -7.21
C SER A 49 3.59 10.23 -6.00
N ASN A 50 3.85 11.49 -5.67
CA ASN A 50 3.41 12.11 -4.41
C ASN A 50 1.88 12.25 -4.28
N ASN A 51 1.17 12.41 -5.39
CA ASN A 51 -0.29 12.45 -5.40
C ASN A 51 -0.89 11.15 -4.85
N TYR A 52 -0.42 9.98 -5.33
CA TYR A 52 -0.91 8.69 -4.86
C TYR A 52 -0.56 8.43 -3.40
N CYS A 53 0.65 8.80 -2.99
CA CYS A 53 1.04 8.74 -1.58
C CYS A 53 0.10 9.59 -0.69
N ALA A 54 -0.19 10.83 -1.09
CA ALA A 54 -1.08 11.71 -0.35
C ALA A 54 -2.51 11.15 -0.24
N GLU A 55 -3.07 10.63 -1.34
CA GLU A 55 -4.40 10.03 -1.35
C GLU A 55 -4.47 8.78 -0.46
N ILE A 56 -3.45 7.91 -0.48
CA ILE A 56 -3.42 6.72 0.38
C ILE A 56 -3.33 7.13 1.85
N LEU A 57 -2.49 8.11 2.19
CA LEU A 57 -2.40 8.60 3.57
C LEU A 57 -3.71 9.25 4.03
N HIS A 58 -4.36 10.01 3.16
CA HIS A 58 -5.68 10.56 3.43
C HIS A 58 -6.72 9.45 3.65
N PHE A 59 -6.68 8.39 2.85
CA PHE A 59 -7.55 7.23 3.01
C PHE A 59 -7.32 6.51 4.36
N ILE A 60 -6.06 6.18 4.70
CA ILE A 60 -5.70 5.56 5.99
C ILE A 60 -6.17 6.41 7.17
N PHE A 61 -5.99 7.73 7.10
CA PHE A 61 -6.44 8.64 8.15
C PHE A 61 -7.95 8.55 8.34
N ASN A 62 -8.71 8.54 7.23
CA ASN A 62 -10.17 8.44 7.29
C ASN A 62 -10.61 7.08 7.81
N LEU A 63 -9.96 5.98 7.41
CA LEU A 63 -10.24 4.66 7.98
C LEU A 63 -10.06 4.66 9.50
N LYS A 64 -8.94 5.17 10.00
CA LYS A 64 -8.62 5.09 11.44
C LYS A 64 -9.36 6.11 12.32
N ARG A 65 -9.82 7.22 11.75
CA ARG A 65 -10.44 8.31 12.53
C ARG A 65 -11.93 8.50 12.26
N VAL A 66 -12.42 8.09 11.11
CA VAL A 66 -13.84 8.20 10.73
C VAL A 66 -14.56 6.86 10.90
N TRP A 67 -13.86 5.73 10.72
CA TRP A 67 -14.39 4.39 10.99
C TRP A 67 -14.08 4.00 12.44
N THR A 68 -14.87 4.54 13.37
CA THR A 68 -14.68 4.31 14.81
C THR A 68 -15.08 2.86 15.19
N PRO A 69 -14.61 2.32 16.33
CA PRO A 69 -14.87 0.92 16.74
C PRO A 69 -16.35 0.52 16.78
N GLU A 70 -17.26 1.48 16.84
CA GLU A 70 -18.71 1.26 16.77
C GLU A 70 -19.20 0.76 15.40
N PHE A 71 -18.34 0.80 14.37
CA PHE A 71 -18.61 0.29 13.02
C PHE A 71 -17.80 -0.98 12.66
N ALA A 72 -17.13 -1.60 13.64
CA ALA A 72 -16.38 -2.86 13.49
C ALA A 72 -17.18 -4.07 14.01
#